data_AF-A0A9X8VB64-F1
#
_entry.id   AF-A0A9X8VB64-F1
#
_cell.length_a   1.000
_cell.length_b   1.000
_cell.length_c   1.000
_cell.angle_alpha   90.00
_cell.angle_beta   90.00
_cell.angle_gamma   90.00
#
_symmetry.space_group_name_H-M   'P 1'
#
loop_
_entity.id
_entity.type
_entity.pdbx_description
1 polymer ?
#
loop_
_entity_poly.entity_id
_entity_poly.type
_entity_poly.pdbx_seq_one_letter_code
_entity_poly.pdbx_strand_id
1 'polypeptide(L)' 'MTSFTLSSDDWLTRETQFAAFATGPLLDFWRQREEGEFSGVDGVPIRFVRFSSARHQRVVVVSPGR' A
#
# COMPACT_ATOMS: atom_id res chain seq x y z
N MET A 1 -18.46 -6.00 -11.27
CA MET A 1 -18.47 -6.30 -9.82
C MET A 1 -17.81 -7.66 -9.63
N THR A 2 -16.52 -7.69 -9.40
CA THR A 2 -15.79 -8.91 -9.02
C THR A 2 -15.57 -8.87 -7.52
N SER A 3 -16.33 -9.67 -6.78
CA SER A 3 -16.08 -9.91 -5.36
C SER A 3 -14.76 -10.67 -5.21
N PHE A 4 -13.80 -10.10 -4.49
CA PHE A 4 -12.64 -10.84 -4.02
C PHE A 4 -13.05 -11.65 -2.79
N THR A 5 -13.35 -12.93 -2.98
CA THR A 5 -13.40 -13.88 -1.87
C THR A 5 -11.97 -14.34 -1.57
N LEU A 6 -11.41 -13.90 -0.45
CA LEU A 6 -10.14 -14.40 0.06
C LEU A 6 -10.28 -15.89 0.38
N SER A 7 -9.39 -16.71 -0.17
CA SER A 7 -9.32 -18.14 0.10
C SER A 7 -8.56 -18.40 1.39
N SER A 8 -8.76 -19.56 2.04
CA SER A 8 -8.04 -19.91 3.27
C SER A 8 -6.51 -19.95 3.08
N ASP A 9 -6.03 -20.15 1.86
CA ASP A 9 -4.60 -20.17 1.52
C ASP A 9 -3.96 -18.76 1.52
N ASP A 10 -4.74 -17.71 1.26
CA ASP A 10 -4.28 -16.30 1.36
C ASP A 10 -3.93 -15.94 2.81
N TRP A 11 -4.55 -16.61 3.79
CA TRP A 11 -4.24 -16.42 5.21
C TRP A 11 -2.87 -16.98 5.58
N LEU A 12 -2.47 -18.11 4.99
CA LEU A 12 -1.21 -18.79 5.30
C LEU A 12 0.00 -18.01 4.78
N THR A 13 -0.15 -17.27 3.68
CA THR A 13 0.94 -16.47 3.09
C THR A 13 1.01 -15.04 3.63
N ARG A 14 -0.04 -14.59 4.35
CA ARG A 14 -0.12 -13.26 4.95
C ARG A 14 1.02 -12.97 5.92
N GLU A 15 1.41 -13.97 6.71
CA GLU A 15 2.50 -13.84 7.68
C GLU A 15 3.85 -13.67 6.97
N THR A 16 4.10 -14.41 5.88
CA THR A 16 5.33 -14.27 5.09
C THR A 16 5.41 -12.91 4.38
N GLN A 17 4.29 -12.46 3.80
CA GLN A 17 4.22 -11.14 3.16
C GLN A 17 4.42 -10.02 4.18
N PHE A 18 3.80 -10.13 5.36
CA PHE A 18 3.99 -9.19 6.46
C PHE A 18 5.45 -9.20 6.97
N ALA A 19 6.05 -10.37 7.15
CA ALA A 19 7.43 -10.51 7.59
C ALA A 19 8.42 -9.86 6.61
N ALA A 20 8.16 -9.92 5.30
CA ALA A 20 9.00 -9.26 4.30
C ALA A 20 9.13 -7.75 4.53
N PHE A 21 8.07 -7.10 5.06
CA PHE A 21 8.06 -5.68 5.41
C PHE A 21 8.50 -5.39 6.86
N ALA A 22 8.29 -6.32 7.79
CA ALA A 22 8.59 -6.10 9.21
C ALA A 22 10.06 -6.36 9.58
N THR A 23 10.67 -7.42 9.03
CA THR A 23 12.04 -7.84 9.35
C THR A 23 12.83 -8.33 8.13
N GLY A 24 12.17 -8.41 6.97
CA GLY A 24 12.71 -9.01 5.76
C GLY A 24 13.27 -8.01 4.74
N PRO A 25 13.50 -8.46 3.50
CA PRO A 25 14.26 -7.71 2.48
C PRO A 25 13.57 -6.44 1.98
N LEU A 26 12.28 -6.24 2.28
CA LEU A 26 11.54 -5.03 1.89
C LEU A 26 11.46 -4.00 3.02
N LEU A 27 12.03 -4.27 4.19
CA LEU A 27 11.99 -3.35 5.33
C LEU A 27 12.64 -2.00 5.00
N ASP A 28 13.82 -2.01 4.40
CA ASP A 28 14.54 -0.77 4.07
C ASP A 28 13.80 0.05 3.00
N PHE A 29 13.17 -0.63 2.04
CA PHE A 29 12.26 0.02 1.09
C PHE A 29 11.05 0.62 1.81
N TRP A 30 10.39 -0.15 2.68
CA TRP A 30 9.20 0.29 3.42
C TRP A 30 9.46 1.45 4.38
N ARG A 31 10.68 1.56 4.91
CA ARG A 31 11.11 2.70 5.75
C ARG A 31 11.22 4.01 4.98
N GLN A 32 11.33 3.98 3.65
CA GLN A 32 11.35 5.18 2.81
C GLN A 32 9.96 5.74 2.52
N ARG A 33 8.90 5.09 3.02
CA ARG A 33 7.53 5.51 2.74
C ARG A 33 7.28 6.91 3.30
N GLU A 34 6.61 7.74 2.51
CA GLU A 34 6.11 9.04 2.93
C GLU A 34 4.60 8.95 3.09
N GLU A 35 4.11 9.33 4.26
CA GLU A 35 2.69 9.36 4.57
C GLU A 35 2.13 10.77 4.32
N GLY A 36 0.94 10.85 3.74
CA GLY A 36 0.31 12.11 3.40
C GLY A 36 -1.21 12.04 3.41
N GLU A 37 -1.83 13.20 3.35
CA GLU A 37 -3.28 13.36 3.35
C GLU A 37 -3.69 14.50 2.40
N PHE A 38 -4.86 14.37 1.77
CA PHE A 38 -5.52 15.45 1.06
C PHE A 38 -7.03 15.42 1.32
N SER A 39 -7.70 16.56 1.17
CA SER A 39 -9.14 16.66 1.36
C SER A 39 -9.89 15.98 0.22
N GLY A 40 -10.71 14.99 0.56
CA GLY A 40 -11.64 14.35 -0.36
C GLY A 40 -12.98 15.08 -0.45
N VAL A 41 -13.96 14.40 -1.05
CA VAL A 41 -15.34 14.87 -1.16
C VAL A 41 -15.93 15.11 0.22
N ASP A 42 -16.71 16.18 0.37
CA ASP A 42 -17.32 16.62 1.62
C ASP A 42 -16.33 16.83 2.78
N GLY A 43 -15.06 17.10 2.43
CA GLY A 43 -14.00 17.31 3.41
C GLY A 43 -13.54 16.03 4.12
N VAL A 44 -13.93 14.84 3.65
CA VAL A 44 -13.44 13.58 4.20
C VAL A 44 -11.96 13.42 3.84
N PRO A 45 -11.04 13.29 4.81
CA PRO A 45 -9.62 13.17 4.52
C PRO A 45 -9.30 11.84 3.83
N ILE A 46 -8.49 11.91 2.76
CA ILE A 46 -7.94 10.74 2.07
C ILE A 46 -6.46 10.64 2.41
N ARG A 47 -6.12 9.59 3.16
CA ARG A 47 -4.75 9.26 3.53
C ARG A 47 -4.12 8.34 2.51
N PHE A 48 -2.84 8.55 2.26
CA PHE A 48 -2.09 7.72 1.33
C PHE A 48 -0.65 7.52 1.82
N VAL A 49 -0.02 6.52 1.24
CA VAL A 49 1.41 6.25 1.36
C VAL A 49 2.00 6.39 -0.04
N ARG A 50 3.14 7.06 -0.17
CA ARG A 50 3.87 7.17 -1.42
C ARG A 50 5.35 6.80 -1.26
N PHE A 51 5.94 6.40 -2.37
CA PHE A 51 7.38 6.28 -2.53
C PHE A 51 7.76 7.18 -3.72
N SER A 52 8.59 8.19 -3.48
CA SER A 52 8.95 9.19 -4.48
C SER A 52 10.46 9.27 -4.72
N SER A 53 10.84 9.52 -5.97
CA SER A 53 12.21 9.87 -6.34
C SER A 53 12.17 10.88 -7.48
N ALA A 54 13.01 11.91 -7.40
CA ALA A 54 13.14 12.93 -8.44
C ALA A 54 13.56 12.36 -9.81
N ARG A 55 14.04 11.11 -9.86
CA ARG A 55 14.42 10.41 -11.10
C ARG A 55 13.23 9.81 -11.86
N HIS A 56 12.07 9.67 -11.23
CA HIS A 56 10.89 9.04 -11.84
C HIS A 56 9.94 10.08 -12.43
N GLN A 57 9.47 9.84 -13.66
CA GLN A 57 8.55 10.73 -14.39
C GLN A 57 7.13 10.17 -14.51
N ARG A 58 6.90 8.96 -14.01
CA ARG A 58 5.61 8.26 -14.07
C ARG A 58 5.20 7.83 -12.68
N VAL A 59 3.90 7.82 -12.44
CA VAL A 59 3.32 7.38 -11.18
C VAL A 59 2.43 6.17 -11.42
N VAL A 60 2.49 5.20 -10.51
CA VAL A 60 1.52 4.12 -10.40
C VAL A 60 0.65 4.42 -9.18
N VAL A 61 -0.66 4.45 -9.38
CA VAL A 61 -1.62 4.71 -8.30
C VAL A 61 -2.38 3.42 -8.03
N VAL A 62 -2.32 2.95 -6.79
CA VAL A 62 -3.13 1.84 -6.30
C VAL A 62 -4.17 2.42 -5.37
N SER A 63 -5.42 2.41 -5.81
CA SER A 63 -6.56 2.81 -4.99
C SER A 63 -7.37 1.55 -4.66
N PRO A 64 -7.43 1.12 -3.39
CA PRO A 64 -8.31 0.03 -3.03
C PRO A 64 -9.75 0.49 -3.27
N GLY A 65 -10.46 -0.22 -4.14
CA GLY A 65 -11.89 0.00 -4.35
C GLY A 65 -12.70 -0.40 -3.13
N ARG A 66 -14.02 -0.21 -3.23
CA ARG A 66 -15.01 -0.90 -2.38
C ARG A 66 -15.63 -2.04 -3.18
#